data_AF-M1ELP3-F1
#
_entry.id   AF-M1ELP3-F1
#
_cell.length_a   1.000
_cell.length_b   1.000
_cell.length_c   1.000
_cell.angle_alpha   90.00
_cell.angle_beta   90.00
_cell.angle_gamma   90.00
#
_symmetry.space_group_name_H-M   'P 1'
#
loop_
_entity.id
_entity.type
_entity.pdbx_description
1 polymer ?
#
loop_
_entity_poly.entity_id
_entity_poly.type
_entity_poly.pdbx_seq_one_letter_code
_entity_poly.pdbx_strand_id
1 'polypeptide(L)' 'NDRDGWNPSVCMNFCAAFLSFAQNTVVQDDPRLVYLFSWEPGSPVTVSKHQDAPYVFLPTWYVEAVTRDLPSAPRTPSPK' A
#
# COMPACT_ATOMS: atom_id res chain seq x y z
N ASN A 1 12.95 19.82 -31.70
CA ASN A 1 12.98 20.91 -30.69
C ASN A 1 12.14 20.38 -29.56
N ASP A 2 12.71 19.49 -28.76
CA ASP A 2 11.98 18.59 -27.83
C ASP A 2 12.44 18.80 -26.39
N ARG A 3 12.91 20.02 -26.08
CA ARG A 3 13.41 20.36 -24.75
C ARG A 3 12.30 20.42 -23.69
N ASP A 4 11.05 20.60 -24.12
CA ASP A 4 9.86 20.63 -23.26
C ASP A 4 9.07 19.30 -23.28
N GLY A 5 9.63 18.23 -23.88
CA GLY A 5 8.99 16.92 -23.93
C GLY A 5 9.09 16.15 -22.60
N TRP A 6 8.12 15.27 -22.34
CA TRP A 6 8.18 14.37 -21.18
C TRP A 6 9.35 13.39 -21.32
N ASN A 7 10.02 13.10 -20.21
CA ASN A 7 11.12 12.14 -20.18
C ASN A 7 10.65 10.81 -19.53
N PRO A 8 10.64 9.69 -20.27
CA PRO A 8 10.19 8.40 -19.74
C PRO A 8 10.95 7.95 -18.48
N SER A 9 12.25 8.23 -18.42
CA SER A 9 13.08 7.88 -17.27
C SER A 9 12.68 8.68 -16.02
N VAL A 10 12.28 9.95 -16.17
CA VAL A 10 11.77 10.76 -15.06
C VAL A 10 10.47 10.15 -14.51
N CYS A 11 9.56 9.74 -15.40
CA CYS A 11 8.30 9.08 -15.02
C CYS A 11 8.55 7.77 -14.26
N MET A 12 9.41 6.90 -14.79
CA MET A 12 9.68 5.58 -14.18
C MET A 12 10.47 5.69 -12.88
N ASN A 13 11.42 6.62 -12.78
CA ASN A 13 12.17 6.87 -11.54
C ASN A 13 11.25 7.41 -10.44
N PHE A 14 10.32 8.31 -10.77
CA PHE A 14 9.31 8.77 -9.83
C PHE A 14 8.41 7.61 -9.38
N CYS A 15 7.93 6.78 -10.31
CA CYS A 15 7.11 5.62 -9.99
C CYS A 15 7.84 4.65 -9.04
N ALA A 16 9.10 4.31 -9.33
CA ALA A 16 9.90 3.46 -8.46
C ALA A 16 10.08 4.08 -7.06
N ALA A 17 10.42 5.37 -6.97
CA ALA A 17 10.55 6.07 -5.70
C ALA A 17 9.24 6.11 -4.90
N PHE A 18 8.11 6.32 -5.58
CA PHE A 18 6.78 6.29 -4.96
C PHE A 18 6.43 4.91 -4.43
N LEU A 19 6.70 3.84 -5.19
CA LEU A 19 6.46 2.46 -4.72
C LEU A 19 7.31 2.12 -3.50
N SER A 20 8.59 2.49 -3.49
CA SER A 20 9.44 2.33 -2.31
C SER A 20 8.94 3.15 -1.11
N PHE A 21 8.49 4.38 -1.34
CA PHE A 21 7.89 5.22 -0.30
C PHE A 21 6.63 4.58 0.28
N ALA A 22 5.74 4.06 -0.58
CA ALA A 22 4.51 3.41 -0.16
C ALA A 22 4.80 2.15 0.68
N GLN A 23 5.71 1.28 0.22
CA GLN A 23 6.13 0.09 0.95
C GLN A 23 6.70 0.42 2.34
N ASN A 24 7.53 1.46 2.43
CA ASN A 24 8.11 1.88 3.71
C ASN A 24 7.09 2.57 4.65
N THR A 25 6.00 3.08 4.11
CA THR A 25 4.97 3.80 4.88
C THR A 25 3.89 2.86 5.42
N VAL A 26 3.46 1.87 4.62
CA VAL A 26 2.43 0.89 4.96
C VAL A 26 3.05 -0.30 5.69
N VAL A 27 3.43 -0.09 6.95
CA VAL A 27 4.10 -1.11 7.78
C VAL A 27 3.13 -2.05 8.52
N GLN A 28 1.85 -1.68 8.59
CA GLN A 28 0.82 -2.47 9.30
C GLN A 28 0.07 -3.34 8.30
N ASP A 29 0.07 -4.65 8.54
CA ASP A 29 -0.71 -5.62 7.77
C ASP A 29 -2.13 -5.74 8.37
N ASP A 30 -2.97 -4.76 8.02
CA ASP A 30 -4.39 -4.71 8.43
C ASP A 30 -5.26 -4.31 7.21
N PRO A 31 -6.15 -5.17 6.70
CA PRO A 31 -6.98 -4.87 5.54
C PRO A 31 -8.03 -3.78 5.78
N ARG A 32 -8.26 -3.38 7.05
CA ARG A 32 -9.17 -2.29 7.42
C ARG A 32 -8.45 -0.93 7.55
N LEU A 33 -7.13 -0.91 7.46
CA LEU A 33 -6.33 0.29 7.54
C LEU A 33 -5.90 0.73 6.14
N VAL A 34 -6.18 1.98 5.80
CA VAL A 34 -5.83 2.57 4.51
C VAL A 34 -4.89 3.74 4.72
N TYR A 35 -3.75 3.69 4.04
CA TYR A 35 -2.85 4.83 3.88
C TYR A 35 -3.17 5.52 2.57
N LEU A 36 -3.83 6.67 2.64
CA LEU A 36 -4.20 7.46 1.48
C LEU A 36 -3.04 8.39 1.13
N PHE A 37 -2.48 8.19 -0.06
CA PHE A 37 -1.45 9.04 -0.66
C PHE A 37 -2.13 10.11 -1.52
N SER A 38 -2.04 11.37 -1.11
CA SER A 38 -2.63 12.51 -1.81
C SER A 38 -1.55 13.38 -2.44
N TRP A 39 -1.77 13.82 -3.67
CA TRP A 39 -0.81 14.62 -4.41
C TRP A 39 -1.52 15.74 -5.16
N GLU A 40 -0.92 16.93 -5.10
CA GLU A 40 -1.34 18.12 -5.84
C GLU A 40 -0.15 18.66 -6.64
N PRO A 41 -0.37 19.20 -7.85
CA PRO A 41 0.71 19.79 -8.65
C PRO A 41 1.50 20.84 -7.85
N GLY A 42 2.83 20.73 -7.87
CA GLY A 42 3.73 21.62 -7.13
C GLY A 42 3.93 21.27 -5.65
N SER A 43 3.23 20.25 -5.13
CA SER A 43 3.36 19.79 -3.75
C SER A 43 3.97 18.38 -3.66
N PRO A 44 4.63 18.04 -2.54
CA PRO A 44 5.02 16.66 -2.28
C PRO A 44 3.80 15.77 -2.07
N VAL A 45 3.98 14.47 -2.24
CA VAL A 45 2.98 13.47 -1.85
C VAL A 45 2.80 13.52 -0.32
N THR A 46 1.56 13.63 0.12
CA THR A 46 1.18 13.60 1.54
C THR A 46 0.49 12.28 1.87
N VAL A 47 0.51 11.91 3.15
CA VAL A 47 -0.07 10.64 3.62
C VAL A 47 -1.05 10.91 4.75
N SER A 48 -2.23 10.31 4.66
CA SER A 48 -3.21 10.27 5.74
C SER A 48 -3.63 8.83 6.02
N LYS A 49 -3.94 8.52 7.28
CA LYS A 49 -4.38 7.19 7.70
C LYS A 49 -5.89 7.21 7.95
N HIS A 50 -6.58 6.21 7.44
CA HIS A 50 -8.02 6.04 7.57
C HIS A 50 -8.34 4.61 7.97
N GLN A 51 -9.38 4.45 8.77
CA GLN A 51 -9.93 3.15 9.14
C GLN A 51 -11.40 3.12 8.71
N ASP A 52 -11.83 1.95 8.24
CA ASP A 52 -13.20 1.67 7.83
C ASP A 52 -13.71 2.53 6.65
N ALA A 53 -15.02 2.52 6.42
CA ALA A 53 -15.65 3.23 5.31
C ALA A 53 -15.47 4.76 5.44
N PRO A 54 -15.32 5.49 4.32
CA PRO A 54 -15.44 5.05 2.93
C PRO A 54 -14.12 4.57 2.28
N TYR A 55 -13.02 4.56 3.02
CA TYR A 55 -11.68 4.38 2.42
C TYR A 55 -11.28 2.93 2.27
N VAL A 56 -11.76 2.03 3.14
CA VAL A 56 -11.49 0.60 3.02
C VAL A 56 -12.07 0.05 1.73
N PHE A 57 -11.20 -0.56 0.92
CA PHE A 57 -11.54 -1.05 -0.41
C PHE A 57 -11.37 -2.57 -0.55
N LEU A 58 -10.73 -3.26 0.41
CA LEU A 58 -10.61 -4.71 0.40
C LEU A 58 -11.92 -5.35 0.87
N PRO A 59 -12.65 -6.07 0.00
CA PRO A 59 -13.91 -6.67 0.38
C PRO A 59 -13.68 -7.91 1.25
N THR A 60 -14.62 -8.19 2.14
CA THR A 60 -14.52 -9.29 3.11
C THR A 60 -14.27 -10.64 2.43
N TRP A 61 -14.91 -10.92 1.28
CA TRP A 61 -14.72 -12.19 0.55
C TRP A 61 -13.27 -12.42 0.13
N TYR A 62 -12.53 -11.36 -0.21
CA TYR A 62 -11.13 -11.47 -0.64
C TYR A 62 -10.23 -11.74 0.55
N VAL A 63 -10.42 -10.98 1.63
CA VAL A 63 -9.67 -11.14 2.88
C VAL A 63 -9.87 -12.55 3.44
N GLU A 64 -11.11 -13.05 3.46
CA GLU A 64 -11.40 -14.40 3.92
C GLU A 64 -10.75 -15.48 3.05
N ALA A 65 -10.79 -15.35 1.72
CA ALA A 65 -10.18 -16.31 0.81
C ALA A 65 -8.66 -16.40 1.01
N VAL A 66 -7.96 -15.26 1.01
CA VAL A 66 -6.50 -15.20 1.17
C VAL A 66 -6.07 -15.70 2.55
N THR A 67 -6.85 -15.40 3.60
CA THR A 67 -6.53 -15.85 4.97
C THR A 67 -6.71 -17.36 5.13
N ARG A 68 -7.67 -17.98 4.43
CA ARG A 68 -7.88 -19.44 4.45
C ARG A 68 -6.75 -20.20 3.77
N ASP A 69 -6.17 -19.63 2.72
CA ASP A 69 -5.06 -20.23 1.97
C ASP A 69 -3.70 -20.08 2.68
N LEU A 70 -3.62 -19.27 3.73
CA LEU A 70 -2.40 -19.17 4.55
C LEU A 70 -2.22 -20.46 5.38
N PRO A 71 -1.04 -21.11 5.35
CA PRO A 71 -0.74 -22.20 6.25
C PRO A 71 -0.88 -21.70 7.69
N SER A 72 -1.75 -22.34 8.48
CA SER A 72 -1.86 -22.04 9.90
C SER A 72 -0.48 -22.17 10.56
N ALA A 73 -0.05 -21.15 11.31
CA ALA A 73 1.19 -21.18 12.06
C ALA A 73 1.31 -22.50 12.86
N PRO A 74 2.51 -23.12 12.95
CA PRO A 74 2.67 -24.35 13.71
C PRO A 74 2.22 -24.12 15.15
N ARG A 75 1.20 -24.86 15.60
CA ARG A 75 0.82 -24.86 17.01
C ARG A 75 1.99 -25.48 17.78
N THR A 76 2.84 -24.67 18.40
CA THR A 76 3.78 -25.15 19.41
C THR A 76 2.98 -25.80 20.53
N PRO A 77 3.21 -27.09 20.86
CA PRO A 77 2.54 -27.72 21.99
C PRO A 77 3.00 -27.04 23.27
N SER A 78 2.04 -26.60 24.09
CA SER A 78 2.33 -26.07 25.43
C SER A 78 3.08 -27.11 26.27
N PRO A 79 4.10 -26.72 27.07
CA PRO A 79 4.76 -27.63 28.00
C PRO A 79 3.78 -28.10 29.08
N LYS A 80 3.85 -29.38 29.45
CA LYS A 80 3.13 -29.98 30.58
C LYS A 80 3.66 -29.50 31.92
#